data_AF-A0A350QYC1-F1
#
_entry.id   AF-A0A350QYC1-F1
#
_cell.length_a   1.000
_cell.length_b   1.000
_cell.length_c   1.000
_cell.angle_alpha   90.00
_cell.angle_beta   90.00
_cell.angle_gamma   90.00
#
_symmetry.space_group_name_H-M   'P 1'
#
loop_
_entity.id
_entity.type
_entity.pdbx_description
1 polymer ?
#
loop_
_entity_poly.entity_id
_entity_poly.type
_entity_poly.pdbx_seq_one_letter_code
_entity_poly.pdbx_strand_id
1 'polypeptide(L)'
;MKNILSYLTFLLTTLIGAHGADLPNILWVTSEDNGPHLGCYGDKYADTPNLDALAAKGMIYTRAISNAPVCAPARTTIISGMYPPSTGSEHMRSMTSLPSEYKMYPAYLRKLGYYCTNSSKEDYNLRKEGDVWHESSRKGHWKNGPKGKPFFAIFNYTTSHESQIRKRPHKQVHDPAKVRVPAYHPDHPEVRKDWAQYYDKITEMDAQIGARLKELKDAGLEDDTIVFYFGDHGSGMPRSKRWPFFSGLNVPLIVHLPEKWKHLASTDFKVGGKSDRRVGFVDLAPTLLSLAGMKPPAHMQGHAFMGKHEAPAQEYGYGFRGRMDERYDMVRSVVGERYMYIRNYMPHLG
;
A
#
# COMPACT_ATOMS: atom_id res chain seq x y z
N MET A 1 -30.16 -48.92 57.67
CA MET A 1 -30.49 -48.18 56.43
C MET A 1 -29.95 -46.76 56.56
N LYS A 2 -28.75 -46.48 56.04
CA LYS A 2 -28.15 -45.14 56.00
C LYS A 2 -27.93 -44.79 54.54
N ASN A 3 -28.73 -43.86 54.02
CA ASN A 3 -28.62 -43.36 52.65
C ASN A 3 -27.52 -42.28 52.60
N ILE A 4 -26.44 -42.55 51.88
CA ILE A 4 -25.41 -41.57 51.52
C ILE A 4 -25.81 -40.99 50.17
N LEU A 5 -26.16 -39.71 50.16
CA LEU A 5 -26.44 -38.93 48.95
C LEU A 5 -25.10 -38.36 48.45
N SER A 6 -24.55 -38.90 47.37
CA SER A 6 -23.37 -38.33 46.70
C SER A 6 -23.81 -37.26 45.72
N TYR A 7 -23.48 -36.00 46.02
CA TYR A 7 -23.56 -34.89 45.06
C TYR A 7 -22.36 -34.96 44.12
N LEU A 8 -22.63 -35.27 42.84
CA LEU A 8 -21.63 -35.22 41.78
C LEU A 8 -21.59 -33.78 41.22
N THR A 9 -20.66 -32.97 41.69
CA THR A 9 -20.42 -31.62 41.15
C THR A 9 -19.68 -31.75 39.82
N PHE A 10 -20.39 -31.56 38.71
CA PHE A 10 -19.80 -31.54 37.37
C PHE A 10 -19.06 -30.21 37.20
N LEU A 11 -17.73 -30.22 37.37
CA LEU A 11 -16.88 -29.07 37.07
C LEU A 11 -16.80 -28.93 35.54
N LEU A 12 -17.58 -28.00 34.97
CA LEU A 12 -17.43 -27.60 33.57
C LEU A 12 -16.14 -26.77 33.46
N THR A 13 -15.00 -27.41 33.21
CA THR A 13 -13.80 -26.72 32.75
C THR A 13 -14.04 -26.27 31.32
N THR A 14 -14.52 -25.04 31.14
CA THR A 14 -14.35 -24.32 29.87
C THR A 14 -12.86 -24.17 29.62
N LEU A 15 -12.30 -25.11 28.85
CA LEU A 15 -11.06 -24.90 28.12
C LEU A 15 -11.28 -23.68 27.24
N ILE A 16 -10.85 -22.50 27.72
CA ILE A 16 -10.59 -21.35 26.86
C ILE A 16 -9.36 -21.77 26.05
N GLY A 17 -9.59 -22.57 25.01
CA GLY A 17 -8.65 -22.72 23.93
C GLY A 17 -8.45 -21.31 23.38
N ALA A 18 -7.21 -20.82 23.45
CA ALA A 18 -6.79 -19.72 22.61
C ALA A 18 -7.02 -20.17 21.16
N HIS A 19 -8.18 -19.83 20.60
CA HIS A 19 -8.33 -19.73 19.16
C HIS A 19 -7.37 -18.61 18.75
N GLY A 20 -6.12 -18.98 18.47
CA GLY A 20 -5.24 -18.13 17.67
C GLY A 20 -6.04 -17.79 16.43
N ALA A 21 -6.32 -16.51 16.22
CA ALA A 21 -7.34 -16.07 15.28
C ALA A 21 -7.19 -16.77 13.92
N ASP A 22 -8.29 -17.26 13.35
CA ASP A 22 -8.38 -17.81 11.98
C ASP A 22 -8.05 -16.78 10.87
N LEU A 23 -7.45 -15.65 11.24
CA LEU A 23 -7.21 -14.48 10.42
C LEU A 23 -5.75 -14.03 10.54
N PRO A 24 -5.07 -13.69 9.43
CA PRO A 24 -3.71 -13.17 9.45
C PRO A 24 -3.66 -11.79 10.10
N ASN A 25 -2.54 -11.47 10.74
CA ASN A 25 -2.15 -10.07 10.89
C ASN A 25 -1.78 -9.52 9.50
N ILE A 26 -2.05 -8.24 9.26
CA ILE A 26 -1.72 -7.60 8.00
C ILE A 26 -1.00 -6.27 8.27
N LEU A 27 0.21 -6.13 7.72
CA LEU A 27 1.04 -4.94 7.85
C LEU A 27 1.22 -4.30 6.48
N TRP A 28 0.82 -3.06 6.34
CA TRP A 28 1.16 -2.23 5.19
C TRP A 28 2.28 -1.26 5.58
N VAL A 29 3.38 -1.37 4.86
CA VAL A 29 4.51 -0.45 4.92
C VAL A 29 4.48 0.36 3.64
N THR A 30 4.28 1.67 3.74
CA THR A 30 4.14 2.53 2.56
C THR A 30 5.19 3.61 2.54
N SER A 31 5.60 4.02 1.35
CA SER A 31 6.49 5.15 1.17
C SER A 31 5.93 6.19 0.22
N GLU A 32 6.36 7.44 0.38
CA GLU A 32 5.89 8.55 -0.45
C GLU A 32 6.80 8.81 -1.64
N ASP A 33 6.18 9.05 -2.80
CA ASP A 33 6.87 9.45 -4.02
C ASP A 33 7.92 8.41 -4.48
N ASN A 34 7.52 7.14 -4.58
CA ASN A 34 8.40 6.05 -5.02
C ASN A 34 7.88 5.28 -6.24
N GLY A 35 8.64 5.35 -7.33
CA GLY A 35 8.59 4.34 -8.39
C GLY A 35 9.45 3.12 -8.03
N PRO A 36 9.51 2.09 -8.90
CA PRO A 36 10.22 0.82 -8.63
C PRO A 36 11.76 0.92 -8.76
N HIS A 37 12.37 1.96 -8.18
CA HIS A 37 13.82 2.19 -8.16
C HIS A 37 14.46 1.46 -6.97
N LEU A 38 14.36 0.13 -6.95
CA LEU A 38 14.82 -0.75 -5.87
C LEU A 38 15.67 -1.89 -6.44
N GLY A 39 16.59 -2.43 -5.65
CA GLY A 39 17.49 -3.52 -6.05
C GLY A 39 16.74 -4.76 -6.55
N CYS A 40 15.69 -5.18 -5.84
CA CYS A 40 14.82 -6.30 -6.22
C CYS A 40 14.03 -6.10 -7.52
N TYR A 41 13.94 -4.87 -8.03
CA TYR A 41 13.38 -4.56 -9.35
C TYR A 41 14.45 -4.53 -10.46
N GLY A 42 15.70 -4.88 -10.13
CA GLY A 42 16.84 -4.91 -11.05
C GLY A 42 17.60 -3.59 -11.15
N ASP A 43 17.32 -2.63 -10.27
CA ASP A 43 18.04 -1.35 -10.24
C ASP A 43 19.37 -1.47 -9.51
N LYS A 44 20.46 -1.57 -10.27
CA LYS A 44 21.83 -1.73 -9.73
C LYS A 44 22.38 -0.48 -9.06
N TYR A 45 21.71 0.67 -9.19
CA TYR A 45 22.11 1.90 -8.52
C TYR A 45 21.41 2.07 -7.15
N ALA A 46 20.42 1.24 -6.84
CA ALA A 46 19.69 1.30 -5.58
C ALA A 46 20.38 0.47 -4.48
N ASP A 47 20.63 1.11 -3.34
CA ASP A 47 21.03 0.42 -2.10
C ASP A 47 19.78 0.19 -1.21
N THR A 48 19.11 -0.96 -1.38
CA THR A 48 17.86 -1.32 -0.68
C THR A 48 17.85 -2.73 -0.07
N PRO A 49 18.85 -3.10 0.75
CA PRO A 49 19.02 -4.49 1.20
C PRO A 49 17.83 -5.04 2.01
N ASN A 50 17.07 -4.20 2.73
CA ASN A 50 15.96 -4.67 3.55
C ASN A 50 14.72 -5.01 2.70
N LEU A 51 14.39 -4.16 1.74
CA LEU A 51 13.32 -4.44 0.76
C LEU A 51 13.72 -5.57 -0.19
N ASP A 52 14.99 -5.70 -0.53
CA ASP A 52 15.50 -6.82 -1.33
C ASP A 52 15.36 -8.14 -0.55
N ALA A 53 15.69 -8.15 0.73
CA ALA A 53 15.46 -9.29 1.61
C ALA A 53 13.96 -9.60 1.76
N LEU A 54 13.09 -8.60 1.86
CA LEU A 54 11.64 -8.77 1.89
C LEU A 54 11.12 -9.41 0.59
N ALA A 55 11.62 -8.96 -0.57
CA ALA A 55 11.28 -9.51 -1.86
C ALA A 55 11.77 -10.96 -2.02
N ALA A 56 12.98 -11.29 -1.54
CA ALA A 56 13.53 -12.64 -1.62
C ALA A 56 12.69 -13.69 -0.88
N LYS A 57 12.05 -13.30 0.23
CA LYS A 57 11.08 -14.15 0.95
C LYS A 57 9.63 -13.98 0.49
N GLY A 58 9.34 -12.96 -0.30
CA GLY A 58 8.02 -12.62 -0.81
C GLY A 58 7.91 -12.77 -2.32
N MET A 59 7.10 -11.91 -2.95
CA MET A 59 7.01 -11.78 -4.39
C MET A 59 6.86 -10.30 -4.75
N ILE A 60 7.48 -9.86 -5.85
CA ILE A 60 7.29 -8.52 -6.40
C ILE A 60 6.22 -8.51 -7.49
N TYR A 61 5.49 -7.40 -7.61
CA TYR A 61 4.55 -7.15 -8.70
C TYR A 61 5.09 -6.01 -9.58
N THR A 62 5.49 -6.33 -10.80
CA THR A 62 6.18 -5.39 -11.70
C THR A 62 5.23 -4.38 -12.34
N ARG A 63 3.92 -4.69 -12.33
CA ARG A 63 2.86 -3.90 -12.99
C ARG A 63 1.87 -3.29 -12.00
N ALA A 64 2.34 -2.95 -10.80
CA ALA A 64 1.53 -2.23 -9.83
C ALA A 64 1.40 -0.73 -10.18
N ILE A 65 0.19 -0.17 -10.03
CA ILE A 65 -0.10 1.25 -10.30
C ILE A 65 -0.94 1.92 -9.21
N SER A 66 -0.71 3.21 -8.97
CA SER A 66 -1.39 4.01 -7.93
C SER A 66 -2.81 4.51 -8.28
N ASN A 67 -3.24 4.32 -9.53
CA ASN A 67 -4.43 4.92 -10.17
C ASN A 67 -4.46 6.47 -10.23
N ALA A 68 -3.76 7.19 -9.35
CA ALA A 68 -3.56 8.63 -9.43
C ALA A 68 -2.11 9.02 -9.10
N PRO A 69 -1.51 9.99 -9.80
CA PRO A 69 -0.10 10.34 -9.64
C PRO A 69 0.13 11.35 -8.50
N VAL A 70 -0.74 11.39 -7.48
CA VAL A 70 -0.62 12.30 -6.33
C VAL A 70 -1.30 11.70 -5.09
N CYS A 71 -0.75 12.02 -3.91
CA CYS A 71 -1.04 11.33 -2.66
C CYS A 71 -2.54 11.20 -2.35
N ALA A 72 -3.31 12.29 -2.35
CA ALA A 72 -4.65 12.23 -1.79
C ALA A 72 -5.68 11.45 -2.61
N PRO A 73 -5.80 11.65 -3.93
CA PRO A 73 -6.62 10.80 -4.78
C PRO A 73 -6.13 9.35 -4.83
N ALA A 74 -4.80 9.10 -4.80
CA ALA A 74 -4.27 7.73 -4.77
C ALA A 74 -4.70 7.00 -3.48
N ARG A 75 -4.49 7.61 -2.32
CA ARG A 75 -4.90 7.09 -1.02
C ARG A 75 -6.42 6.99 -0.87
N THR A 76 -7.16 7.89 -1.52
CA THR A 76 -8.62 7.82 -1.62
C THR A 76 -9.10 6.61 -2.42
N THR A 77 -8.35 6.24 -3.47
CA THR A 77 -8.62 5.03 -4.24
C THR A 77 -8.49 3.79 -3.35
N ILE A 78 -7.43 3.72 -2.54
CA ILE A 78 -7.22 2.62 -1.60
C ILE A 78 -8.32 2.61 -0.52
N ILE A 79 -8.54 3.72 0.18
CA ILE A 79 -9.39 3.75 1.37
C ILE A 79 -10.85 3.39 1.09
N SER A 80 -11.32 3.68 -0.13
CA SER A 80 -12.69 3.39 -0.58
C SER A 80 -12.82 2.11 -1.40
N GLY A 81 -11.74 1.61 -2.01
CA GLY A 81 -11.82 0.57 -3.03
C GLY A 81 -12.55 1.02 -4.32
N MET A 82 -12.66 2.33 -4.54
CA MET A 82 -13.35 2.95 -5.67
C MET A 82 -12.42 3.93 -6.38
N TYR A 83 -12.62 4.13 -7.68
CA TYR A 83 -11.98 5.22 -8.38
C TYR A 83 -12.53 6.57 -7.86
N PRO A 84 -11.69 7.52 -7.45
CA PRO A 84 -12.12 8.84 -6.98
C PRO A 84 -13.06 9.60 -7.92
N PRO A 85 -12.92 9.53 -9.27
CA PRO A 85 -13.91 10.09 -10.19
C PRO A 85 -15.35 9.57 -10.01
N SER A 86 -15.53 8.36 -9.46
CA SER A 86 -16.86 7.79 -9.19
C SER A 86 -17.51 8.38 -7.93
N THR A 87 -16.74 9.08 -7.09
CA THR A 87 -17.18 9.62 -5.78
C THR A 87 -17.04 11.15 -5.69
N GLY A 88 -16.67 11.81 -6.78
CA GLY A 88 -16.38 13.25 -6.81
C GLY A 88 -15.13 13.65 -6.02
N SER A 89 -14.31 12.68 -5.60
CA SER A 89 -13.15 12.87 -4.73
C SER A 89 -11.82 12.94 -5.51
N GLU A 90 -11.86 13.10 -6.83
CA GLU A 90 -10.69 13.15 -7.69
C GLU A 90 -9.83 14.41 -7.53
N HIS A 91 -10.43 15.49 -7.02
CA HIS A 91 -9.74 16.76 -6.81
C HIS A 91 -9.01 16.78 -5.47
N MET A 92 -7.76 17.23 -5.46
CA MET A 92 -6.97 17.42 -4.23
C MET A 92 -7.74 18.25 -3.20
N ARG A 93 -7.92 17.72 -1.98
CA ARG A 93 -8.64 18.39 -0.87
C ARG A 93 -10.13 18.67 -1.15
N SER A 94 -10.80 17.82 -1.94
CA SER A 94 -12.25 17.94 -2.21
C SER A 94 -13.14 17.64 -1.01
N MET A 95 -12.76 16.69 -0.15
CA MET A 95 -13.48 16.33 1.08
C MET A 95 -14.97 16.01 0.83
N THR A 96 -15.25 15.17 -0.16
CA THR A 96 -16.61 14.67 -0.42
C THR A 96 -17.00 13.58 0.59
N SER A 97 -18.29 13.26 0.67
CA SER A 97 -18.79 12.15 1.48
C SER A 97 -19.10 10.95 0.60
N LEU A 98 -18.84 9.74 1.11
CA LEU A 98 -19.39 8.54 0.51
C LEU A 98 -20.89 8.45 0.80
N PRO A 99 -21.68 7.76 -0.04
CA PRO A 99 -23.02 7.32 0.34
C PRO A 99 -23.01 6.60 1.69
N SER A 100 -24.05 6.77 2.49
CA SER A 100 -24.11 6.27 3.88
C SER A 100 -23.91 4.75 4.01
N GLU A 101 -24.26 4.00 2.96
CA GLU A 101 -24.16 2.54 2.89
C GLU A 101 -22.72 2.08 2.63
N TYR A 102 -21.88 2.93 2.04
CA TYR A 102 -20.50 2.61 1.70
C TYR A 102 -19.58 3.00 2.85
N LYS A 103 -18.55 2.20 3.08
CA LYS A 103 -17.60 2.42 4.18
C LYS A 103 -16.18 2.38 3.65
N MET A 104 -15.31 3.15 4.30
CA MET A 104 -13.87 2.97 4.15
C MET A 104 -13.48 1.57 4.62
N TYR A 105 -12.54 0.92 3.93
CA TYR A 105 -12.23 -0.50 4.16
C TYR A 105 -11.90 -0.89 5.62
N PRO A 106 -11.26 -0.03 6.45
CA PRO A 106 -10.96 -0.37 7.83
C PRO A 106 -12.22 -0.68 8.64
N ALA A 107 -13.34 -0.02 8.35
CA ALA A 107 -14.59 -0.28 9.06
C ALA A 107 -15.10 -1.72 8.82
N TYR A 108 -14.87 -2.30 7.64
CA TYR A 108 -15.19 -3.71 7.37
C TYR A 108 -14.27 -4.66 8.15
N LEU A 109 -12.97 -4.37 8.20
CA LEU A 109 -12.01 -5.16 9.00
C LEU A 109 -12.33 -5.13 10.49
N ARG A 110 -12.71 -3.96 11.03
CA ARG A 110 -13.12 -3.83 12.43
C ARG A 110 -14.32 -4.72 12.76
N LYS A 111 -15.28 -4.85 11.84
CA LYS A 111 -16.43 -5.77 12.00
C LYS A 111 -16.00 -7.25 12.02
N LEU A 112 -14.87 -7.59 11.39
CA LEU A 112 -14.27 -8.93 11.43
C LEU A 112 -13.39 -9.15 12.67
N GLY A 113 -13.28 -8.16 13.56
CA GLY A 113 -12.53 -8.27 14.81
C GLY A 113 -11.08 -7.77 14.75
N TYR A 114 -10.64 -7.19 13.63
CA TYR A 114 -9.31 -6.60 13.52
C TYR A 114 -9.16 -5.36 14.40
N TYR A 115 -8.00 -5.24 15.07
CA TYR A 115 -7.51 -3.96 15.56
C TYR A 115 -6.84 -3.19 14.41
N CYS A 116 -7.31 -1.98 14.11
CA CYS A 116 -6.93 -1.26 12.88
C CYS A 116 -6.27 0.08 13.20
N THR A 117 -5.03 0.27 12.72
CA THR A 117 -4.26 1.50 12.97
C THR A 117 -3.61 2.08 11.71
N ASN A 118 -3.41 3.40 11.73
CA ASN A 118 -2.69 4.14 10.70
C ASN A 118 -1.67 5.11 11.34
N SER A 119 -0.41 5.06 10.86
CA SER A 119 0.70 5.86 11.38
C SER A 119 1.39 6.67 10.29
N SER A 120 1.23 7.98 10.21
CA SER A 120 0.11 8.79 10.73
C SER A 120 -0.70 9.44 9.61
N LYS A 121 -0.24 9.32 8.36
CA LYS A 121 -0.77 10.06 7.22
C LYS A 121 -2.00 9.36 6.65
N GLU A 122 -3.07 10.10 6.47
CA GLU A 122 -4.28 9.65 5.79
C GLU A 122 -4.31 10.21 4.37
N ASP A 123 -4.36 11.55 4.25
CA ASP A 123 -4.51 12.28 2.99
C ASP A 123 -5.70 11.77 2.18
N TYR A 124 -6.88 11.62 2.79
CA TYR A 124 -8.10 11.28 2.05
C TYR A 124 -8.77 12.53 1.51
N ASN A 125 -9.32 12.44 0.30
CA ASN A 125 -10.26 13.40 -0.26
C ASN A 125 -11.71 13.10 0.15
N LEU A 126 -11.90 12.16 1.06
CA LEU A 126 -13.19 11.76 1.62
C LEU A 126 -13.29 12.21 3.07
N ARG A 127 -14.49 12.61 3.49
CA ARG A 127 -14.80 12.82 4.90
C ARG A 127 -14.75 11.49 5.63
N LYS A 128 -14.04 11.48 6.75
CA LYS A 128 -13.96 10.32 7.64
C LYS A 128 -15.23 10.26 8.47
N GLU A 129 -16.21 9.52 7.98
CA GLU A 129 -17.49 9.32 8.65
C GLU A 129 -17.52 7.99 9.40
N GLY A 130 -17.95 8.04 10.66
CA GLY A 130 -18.03 6.88 11.54
C GLY A 130 -16.68 6.31 11.95
N ASP A 131 -16.73 5.04 12.32
CA ASP A 131 -15.66 4.31 12.99
C ASP A 131 -14.66 3.70 11.99
N VAL A 132 -13.79 4.54 11.40
CA VAL A 132 -12.78 4.05 10.43
C VAL A 132 -11.59 3.38 11.13
N TRP A 133 -10.84 4.11 11.94
CA TRP A 133 -9.64 3.58 12.63
C TRP A 133 -9.89 3.42 14.12
N HIS A 134 -9.27 2.41 14.74
CA HIS A 134 -9.13 2.42 16.20
C HIS A 134 -8.12 3.50 16.62
N GLU A 135 -7.05 3.67 15.84
CA GLU A 135 -6.08 4.75 16.03
C GLU A 135 -5.51 5.23 14.70
N SER A 136 -5.54 6.54 14.45
CA SER A 136 -4.87 7.17 13.31
C SER A 136 -4.10 8.38 13.78
N SER A 137 -2.83 8.17 14.10
CA SER A 137 -1.97 9.18 14.72
C SER A 137 -0.50 8.77 14.60
N ARG A 138 0.44 9.64 15.02
CA ARG A 138 1.87 9.27 15.12
C ARG A 138 2.13 8.13 16.13
N LYS A 139 1.18 7.85 17.01
CA LYS A 139 1.22 6.75 17.99
C LYS A 139 0.52 5.49 17.47
N GLY A 140 -0.15 5.56 16.31
CA GLY A 140 -0.82 4.44 15.66
C GLY A 140 0.12 3.24 15.54
N HIS A 141 -0.19 2.16 16.24
CA HIS A 141 0.69 1.00 16.31
C HIS A 141 -0.09 -0.27 16.64
N TRP A 142 0.26 -1.40 16.02
CA TRP A 142 -0.35 -2.69 16.36
C TRP A 142 -0.19 -3.09 17.84
N LYS A 143 0.85 -2.60 18.53
CA LYS A 143 1.16 -2.90 19.94
C LYS A 143 0.14 -2.32 20.92
N ASN A 144 -0.61 -1.30 20.50
CA ASN A 144 -1.64 -0.67 21.33
C ASN A 144 -2.94 -1.48 21.35
N GLY A 145 -3.03 -2.53 20.51
CA GLY A 145 -4.21 -3.37 20.39
C GLY A 145 -4.33 -4.42 21.49
N PRO A 146 -5.52 -5.01 21.66
CA PRO A 146 -5.71 -6.15 22.57
C PRO A 146 -4.83 -7.34 22.17
N LYS A 147 -4.18 -7.98 23.14
CA LYS A 147 -3.34 -9.17 22.91
C LYS A 147 -4.16 -10.30 22.29
N GLY A 148 -3.57 -11.01 21.33
CA GLY A 148 -4.18 -12.18 20.68
C GLY A 148 -5.25 -11.86 19.62
N LYS A 149 -5.60 -10.59 19.41
CA LYS A 149 -6.48 -10.18 18.30
C LYS A 149 -5.67 -9.94 17.02
N PRO A 150 -6.22 -10.26 15.84
CA PRO A 150 -5.56 -9.93 14.59
C PRO A 150 -5.50 -8.40 14.43
N PHE A 151 -4.41 -7.90 13.85
CA PHE A 151 -4.25 -6.48 13.57
C PHE A 151 -4.12 -6.19 12.08
N PHE A 152 -4.57 -5.00 11.70
CA PHE A 152 -4.24 -4.34 10.45
C PHE A 152 -3.56 -3.01 10.77
N ALA A 153 -2.31 -2.83 10.37
CA ALA A 153 -1.55 -1.63 10.69
C ALA A 153 -0.87 -1.05 9.45
N ILE A 154 -0.87 0.28 9.35
CA ILE A 154 -0.17 1.01 8.29
C ILE A 154 0.93 1.88 8.88
N PHE A 155 2.12 1.81 8.31
CA PHE A 155 3.22 2.76 8.56
C PHE A 155 3.55 3.48 7.27
N ASN A 156 3.52 4.81 7.32
CA ASN A 156 3.76 5.68 6.18
C ASN A 156 5.10 6.40 6.35
N TYR A 157 6.01 6.20 5.40
CA TYR A 157 7.34 6.80 5.38
C TYR A 157 7.41 7.94 4.37
N THR A 158 7.67 9.15 4.86
CA THR A 158 7.70 10.37 4.03
C THR A 158 9.11 10.78 3.61
N THR A 159 10.09 9.90 3.86
CA THR A 159 11.53 10.17 3.76
C THR A 159 11.96 10.49 2.33
N SER A 160 11.32 9.88 1.34
CA SER A 160 11.55 10.07 -0.09
C SER A 160 10.64 11.12 -0.76
N HIS A 161 9.78 11.80 0.01
CA HIS A 161 8.86 12.80 -0.52
C HIS A 161 9.60 13.91 -1.29
N GLU A 162 8.98 14.48 -2.33
CA GLU A 162 9.57 15.44 -3.28
C GLU A 162 10.27 16.64 -2.59
N SER A 163 9.78 17.03 -1.41
CA SER A 163 10.36 18.10 -0.59
C SER A 163 11.73 17.76 -0.02
N GLN A 164 12.02 16.47 0.21
CA GLN A 164 13.30 15.98 0.71
C GLN A 164 14.35 15.93 -0.41
N ILE A 165 13.93 15.74 -1.66
CA ILE A 165 14.81 15.75 -2.84
C ILE A 165 15.30 17.17 -3.15
N ARG A 166 14.44 18.18 -2.92
CA ARG A 166 14.73 19.59 -3.18
C ARG A 166 15.42 20.32 -2.03
N LYS A 167 15.60 19.64 -0.89
CA LYS A 167 16.22 20.25 0.29
C LYS A 167 17.72 20.43 0.06
N ARG A 168 18.21 21.62 0.40
CA ARG A 168 19.63 22.00 0.37
C ARG A 168 20.05 22.64 1.71
N PRO A 169 21.31 22.49 2.16
CA PRO A 169 22.34 21.61 1.59
C PRO A 169 22.00 20.12 1.78
N HIS A 170 22.56 19.25 0.94
CA HIS A 170 22.46 17.79 1.05
C HIS A 170 23.86 17.18 0.92
N LYS A 171 24.16 16.17 1.75
CA LYS A 171 25.42 15.41 1.66
C LYS A 171 25.17 14.19 0.80
N GLN A 172 25.67 14.23 -0.43
CA GLN A 172 25.53 13.18 -1.42
C GLN A 172 26.22 11.89 -0.97
N VAL A 173 25.52 10.75 -1.04
CA VAL A 173 26.08 9.40 -0.78
C VAL A 173 26.30 8.66 -2.09
N HIS A 174 25.26 8.54 -2.93
CA HIS A 174 25.39 7.95 -4.26
C HIS A 174 26.09 8.90 -5.23
N ASP A 175 27.01 8.39 -6.05
CA ASP A 175 27.74 9.18 -7.06
C ASP A 175 26.80 9.66 -8.19
N PRO A 176 26.58 10.99 -8.36
CA PRO A 176 25.73 11.52 -9.42
C PRO A 176 26.22 11.21 -10.84
N ALA A 177 27.52 10.94 -11.04
CA ALA A 177 28.03 10.58 -12.36
C ALA A 177 27.52 9.21 -12.83
N LYS A 178 27.15 8.32 -11.90
CA LYS A 178 26.69 6.95 -12.19
C LYS A 178 25.18 6.82 -12.34
N VAL A 179 24.42 7.84 -11.98
CA VAL A 179 22.95 7.76 -12.04
C VAL A 179 22.46 7.71 -13.47
N ARG A 180 21.44 6.89 -13.72
CA ARG A 180 20.70 6.91 -14.99
C ARG A 180 19.72 8.08 -14.98
N VAL A 181 19.92 9.04 -15.86
CA VAL A 181 18.95 10.11 -16.12
C VAL A 181 17.93 9.60 -17.16
N PRO A 182 16.62 9.63 -16.88
CA PRO A 182 15.61 9.28 -17.87
C PRO A 182 15.69 10.20 -19.10
N ALA A 183 15.50 9.64 -20.31
CA ALA A 183 15.69 10.36 -21.57
C ALA A 183 14.81 11.61 -21.77
N TYR A 184 13.76 11.77 -20.97
CA TYR A 184 12.86 12.93 -20.96
C TYR A 184 13.28 14.02 -19.96
N HIS A 185 14.40 13.82 -19.26
CA HIS A 185 15.04 14.83 -18.43
C HIS A 185 16.34 15.28 -19.08
N PRO A 186 16.70 16.57 -18.97
CA PRO A 186 17.98 17.04 -19.46
C PRO A 186 19.11 16.41 -18.65
N ASP A 187 20.11 15.87 -19.35
CA ASP A 187 21.30 15.34 -18.72
C ASP A 187 22.21 16.48 -18.26
N HIS A 188 21.92 16.99 -17.06
CA HIS A 188 22.57 18.15 -16.47
C HIS A 188 23.09 17.82 -15.06
N PRO A 189 24.22 18.38 -14.59
CA PRO A 189 24.77 18.12 -13.26
C PRO A 189 23.75 18.26 -12.12
N GLU A 190 22.90 19.28 -12.16
CA GLU A 190 21.85 19.47 -11.13
C GLU A 190 20.78 18.38 -11.17
N VAL A 191 20.36 17.93 -12.35
CA VAL A 191 19.38 16.83 -12.49
C VAL A 191 19.97 15.51 -11.99
N ARG A 192 21.25 15.25 -12.31
CA ARG A 192 21.97 14.08 -11.78
C ARG A 192 22.06 14.10 -10.25
N LYS A 193 22.36 15.26 -9.66
CA LYS A 193 22.36 15.44 -8.20
C LYS A 193 20.97 15.16 -7.60
N ASP A 194 19.90 15.67 -8.20
CA ASP A 194 18.54 15.42 -7.71
C ASP A 194 18.18 13.93 -7.74
N TRP A 195 18.51 13.23 -8.84
CA TRP A 195 18.32 11.78 -8.90
C TRP A 195 19.16 11.05 -7.86
N ALA A 196 20.45 11.36 -7.74
CA ALA A 196 21.31 10.72 -6.76
C ALA A 196 20.83 10.98 -5.31
N GLN A 197 20.38 12.19 -4.98
CA GLN A 197 19.75 12.52 -3.69
C GLN A 197 18.44 11.76 -3.47
N TYR A 198 17.64 11.52 -4.51
CA TYR A 198 16.46 10.66 -4.42
C TYR A 198 16.84 9.23 -4.03
N TYR A 199 17.90 8.66 -4.62
CA TYR A 199 18.40 7.33 -4.23
C TYR A 199 18.96 7.32 -2.80
N ASP A 200 19.66 8.37 -2.36
CA ASP A 200 20.07 8.50 -0.94
C ASP A 200 18.87 8.42 0.01
N LYS A 201 17.74 9.05 -0.37
CA LYS A 201 16.50 9.02 0.42
C LYS A 201 15.77 7.69 0.35
N ILE A 202 15.89 6.95 -0.76
CA ILE A 202 15.45 5.56 -0.84
C ILE A 202 16.23 4.67 0.14
N THR A 203 17.56 4.81 0.22
CA THR A 203 18.39 4.03 1.15
C THR A 203 18.07 4.35 2.61
N GLU A 204 17.88 5.64 2.94
CA GLU A 204 17.44 6.05 4.28
C GLU A 204 16.07 5.44 4.63
N MET A 205 15.13 5.46 3.70
CA MET A 205 13.81 4.86 3.85
C MET A 205 13.89 3.33 4.01
N ASP A 206 14.71 2.65 3.22
CA ASP A 206 14.92 1.20 3.30
C ASP A 206 15.38 0.77 4.69
N ALA A 207 16.34 1.51 5.29
CA ALA A 207 16.79 1.24 6.65
C ALA A 207 15.67 1.42 7.70
N GLN A 208 14.83 2.45 7.55
CA GLN A 208 13.68 2.69 8.43
C GLN A 208 12.61 1.59 8.31
N ILE A 209 12.41 1.06 7.10
CA ILE A 209 11.54 -0.09 6.84
C ILE A 209 12.15 -1.36 7.45
N GLY A 210 13.46 -1.59 7.26
CA GLY A 210 14.18 -2.69 7.87
C GLY A 210 14.01 -2.73 9.40
N ALA A 211 14.12 -1.58 10.06
CA ALA A 211 13.86 -1.46 11.50
C ALA A 211 12.43 -1.88 11.88
N ARG A 212 11.42 -1.53 11.06
CA ARG A 212 10.02 -1.90 11.29
C ARG A 212 9.77 -3.39 11.10
N LEU A 213 10.36 -3.98 10.06
CA LEU A 213 10.30 -5.43 9.82
C LEU A 213 11.02 -6.20 10.93
N LYS A 214 12.16 -5.69 11.41
CA LYS A 214 12.86 -6.25 12.56
C LYS A 214 12.02 -6.20 13.83
N GLU A 215 11.34 -5.08 14.09
CA GLU A 215 10.45 -4.95 15.24
C GLU A 215 9.29 -5.97 15.22
N LEU A 216 8.71 -6.21 14.05
CA LEU A 216 7.69 -7.25 13.86
C LEU A 216 8.24 -8.64 14.19
N LYS A 217 9.45 -8.95 13.71
CA LYS A 217 10.16 -10.21 13.97
C LYS A 217 10.52 -10.38 15.44
N ASP A 218 11.11 -9.37 16.06
CA ASP A 218 11.50 -9.38 17.48
C ASP A 218 10.28 -9.55 18.40
N ALA A 219 9.09 -9.13 17.95
CA ALA A 219 7.83 -9.35 18.65
C ALA A 219 7.25 -10.76 18.45
N GLY A 220 7.90 -11.63 17.68
CA GLY A 220 7.43 -12.99 17.37
C GLY A 220 6.21 -13.02 16.44
N LEU A 221 5.94 -11.95 15.69
CA LEU A 221 4.73 -11.80 14.88
C LEU A 221 4.96 -12.09 13.39
N GLU A 222 6.20 -12.38 12.98
CA GLU A 222 6.58 -12.53 11.55
C GLU A 222 5.79 -13.66 10.86
N ASP A 223 5.69 -14.84 11.49
CA ASP A 223 5.01 -16.00 10.90
C ASP A 223 3.49 -15.87 10.82
N ASP A 224 2.93 -14.92 11.57
CA ASP A 224 1.50 -14.63 11.63
C ASP A 224 1.08 -13.43 10.78
N THR A 225 2.04 -12.72 10.16
CA THR A 225 1.78 -11.43 9.52
C THR A 225 2.07 -11.45 8.02
N ILE A 226 1.05 -11.14 7.22
CA ILE A 226 1.22 -10.82 5.80
C ILE A 226 1.70 -9.36 5.69
N VAL A 227 2.81 -9.15 4.98
CA VAL A 227 3.44 -7.82 4.86
C VAL A 227 3.36 -7.35 3.42
N PHE A 228 2.87 -6.13 3.24
CA PHE A 228 2.89 -5.42 1.97
C PHE A 228 3.84 -4.24 2.09
N TYR A 229 4.71 -4.07 1.10
CA TYR A 229 5.39 -2.81 0.85
C TYR A 229 4.93 -2.21 -0.47
N PHE A 230 4.60 -0.91 -0.50
CA PHE A 230 4.35 -0.19 -1.75
C PHE A 230 4.60 1.33 -1.65
N GLY A 231 4.96 1.96 -2.77
CA GLY A 231 5.00 3.42 -2.90
C GLY A 231 3.61 3.99 -3.20
N ASP A 232 3.26 5.19 -2.72
CA ASP A 232 1.90 5.76 -2.90
C ASP A 232 1.61 6.31 -4.30
N HIS A 233 2.65 6.70 -5.04
CA HIS A 233 2.66 6.98 -6.48
C HIS A 233 4.12 7.09 -6.94
N GLY A 234 4.34 7.35 -8.24
CA GLY A 234 5.67 7.49 -8.81
C GLY A 234 6.50 8.62 -8.20
N SER A 235 7.77 8.70 -8.60
CA SER A 235 8.78 9.56 -7.97
C SER A 235 8.42 11.05 -7.93
N GLY A 236 9.01 11.78 -6.98
CA GLY A 236 8.85 13.24 -6.86
C GLY A 236 9.58 14.05 -7.94
N MET A 237 10.08 13.37 -8.97
CA MET A 237 10.79 13.95 -10.11
C MET A 237 9.81 14.50 -11.15
N PRO A 238 10.22 15.45 -12.00
CA PRO A 238 9.38 15.96 -13.08
C PRO A 238 8.82 14.83 -13.96
N ARG A 239 7.64 15.04 -14.56
CA ARG A 239 6.90 14.05 -15.36
C ARG A 239 6.45 12.77 -14.62
N SER A 240 6.87 12.53 -13.38
CA SER A 240 6.35 11.47 -12.52
C SER A 240 5.15 11.98 -11.72
N LYS A 241 5.36 12.45 -10.48
CA LYS A 241 4.31 13.03 -9.64
C LYS A 241 3.50 14.09 -10.40
N ARG A 242 2.20 14.11 -10.14
CA ARG A 242 1.14 14.91 -10.78
C ARG A 242 0.75 14.54 -12.21
N TRP A 243 1.49 13.68 -12.90
CA TRP A 243 1.17 13.29 -14.28
C TRP A 243 0.80 11.81 -14.40
N PRO A 244 -0.35 11.47 -15.00
CA PRO A 244 -0.81 10.08 -15.07
C PRO A 244 -0.13 9.33 -16.24
N PHE A 245 1.18 9.54 -16.41
CA PHE A 245 2.07 8.69 -17.22
C PHE A 245 2.44 7.44 -16.42
N PHE A 246 3.02 6.43 -17.08
CA PHE A 246 3.52 5.25 -16.38
C PHE A 246 4.55 5.62 -15.31
N SER A 247 5.40 6.63 -15.54
CA SER A 247 6.37 7.15 -14.55
C SER A 247 5.73 7.72 -13.27
N GLY A 248 4.51 8.26 -13.36
CA GLY A 248 3.78 8.82 -12.23
C GLY A 248 2.83 7.84 -11.55
N LEU A 249 2.40 6.81 -12.27
CA LEU A 249 1.46 5.80 -11.76
C LEU A 249 2.14 4.53 -11.28
N ASN A 250 3.26 4.11 -11.87
CA ASN A 250 3.91 2.85 -11.54
C ASN A 250 4.64 2.96 -10.20
N VAL A 251 4.39 1.98 -9.33
CA VAL A 251 4.88 1.93 -7.96
C VAL A 251 5.49 0.55 -7.70
N PRO A 252 6.45 0.43 -6.76
CA PRO A 252 6.84 -0.89 -6.29
C PRO A 252 5.70 -1.49 -5.48
N LEU A 253 5.50 -2.79 -5.60
CA LEU A 253 4.67 -3.60 -4.72
C LEU A 253 5.40 -4.90 -4.39
N ILE A 254 5.65 -5.14 -3.11
CA ILE A 254 6.25 -6.37 -2.59
C ILE A 254 5.25 -6.97 -1.61
N VAL A 255 4.96 -8.26 -1.75
CA VAL A 255 4.09 -8.98 -0.80
C VAL A 255 4.87 -10.16 -0.23
N HIS A 256 5.07 -10.15 1.08
CA HIS A 256 5.56 -11.29 1.84
C HIS A 256 4.39 -11.95 2.55
N LEU A 257 4.25 -13.25 2.34
CA LEU A 257 3.16 -14.06 2.86
C LEU A 257 3.79 -15.31 3.51
N PRO A 258 3.75 -15.42 4.85
CA PRO A 258 4.37 -16.54 5.58
C PRO A 258 3.75 -17.89 5.19
N GLU A 259 4.49 -18.99 5.38
CA GLU A 259 4.02 -20.34 5.01
C GLU A 259 2.67 -20.69 5.66
N LYS A 260 2.42 -20.24 6.90
CA LYS A 260 1.13 -20.38 7.60
C LYS A 260 -0.07 -19.91 6.75
N TRP A 261 0.11 -18.82 6.00
CA TRP A 261 -0.95 -18.16 5.24
C TRP A 261 -0.89 -18.48 3.74
N LYS A 262 -0.02 -19.38 3.29
CA LYS A 262 0.22 -19.70 1.86
C LYS A 262 -1.03 -20.06 1.06
N HIS A 263 -2.03 -20.64 1.72
CA HIS A 263 -3.33 -20.96 1.13
C HIS A 263 -4.13 -19.70 0.71
N LEU A 264 -3.74 -18.50 1.16
CA LEU A 264 -4.31 -17.21 0.76
C LEU A 264 -3.51 -16.52 -0.35
N ALA A 265 -2.38 -17.08 -0.78
CA ALA A 265 -1.55 -16.47 -1.80
C ALA A 265 -2.26 -16.41 -3.16
N SER A 266 -1.81 -15.51 -4.04
CA SER A 266 -2.31 -15.45 -5.41
C SER A 266 -1.97 -16.74 -6.16
N THR A 267 -2.76 -17.08 -7.17
CA THR A 267 -2.54 -18.26 -8.03
C THR A 267 -1.15 -18.33 -8.67
N ASP A 268 -0.52 -17.20 -8.92
CA ASP A 268 0.82 -17.07 -9.52
C ASP A 268 1.94 -16.85 -8.49
N PHE A 269 1.63 -16.91 -7.19
CA PHE A 269 2.58 -16.60 -6.13
C PHE A 269 3.77 -17.54 -6.10
N LYS A 270 4.98 -16.96 -6.13
CA LYS A 270 6.25 -17.67 -6.03
C LYS A 270 7.19 -16.89 -5.11
N VAL A 271 7.70 -17.56 -4.08
CA VAL A 271 8.70 -16.99 -3.17
C VAL A 271 9.96 -16.61 -3.95
N GLY A 272 10.46 -15.39 -3.74
CA GLY A 272 11.55 -14.79 -4.50
C GLY A 272 11.20 -14.48 -5.97
N GLY A 273 9.94 -14.64 -6.34
CA GLY A 273 9.46 -14.51 -7.71
C GLY A 273 9.05 -13.09 -8.07
N LYS A 274 8.59 -12.97 -9.32
CA LYS A 274 7.97 -11.77 -9.86
C LYS A 274 6.67 -12.13 -10.58
N SER A 275 5.68 -11.26 -10.48
CA SER A 275 4.45 -11.34 -11.25
C SER A 275 4.27 -10.09 -12.11
N ASP A 276 3.90 -10.33 -13.38
CA ASP A 276 3.44 -9.29 -14.29
C ASP A 276 1.91 -9.08 -14.23
N ARG A 277 1.24 -9.71 -13.26
CA ARG A 277 -0.17 -9.42 -12.98
C ARG A 277 -0.34 -7.95 -12.63
N ARG A 278 -1.32 -7.31 -13.26
CA ARG A 278 -1.66 -5.92 -12.93
C ARG A 278 -2.31 -5.85 -11.56
N VAL A 279 -1.87 -4.86 -10.79
CA VAL A 279 -2.46 -4.50 -9.50
C VAL A 279 -2.63 -2.99 -9.47
N GLY A 280 -3.86 -2.51 -9.32
CA GLY A 280 -4.16 -1.12 -9.02
C GLY A 280 -4.32 -0.90 -7.52
N PHE A 281 -4.17 0.34 -7.08
CA PHE A 281 -4.58 0.75 -5.74
C PHE A 281 -6.05 0.49 -5.43
N VAL A 282 -6.90 0.55 -6.46
CA VAL A 282 -8.32 0.17 -6.37
C VAL A 282 -8.49 -1.28 -5.93
N ASP A 283 -7.52 -2.16 -6.19
CA ASP A 283 -7.55 -3.59 -5.88
C ASP A 283 -7.12 -3.89 -4.44
N LEU A 284 -6.45 -2.96 -3.75
CA LEU A 284 -5.86 -3.21 -2.43
C LEU A 284 -6.92 -3.43 -1.35
N ALA A 285 -8.00 -2.62 -1.32
CA ALA A 285 -9.09 -2.80 -0.37
C ALA A 285 -9.86 -4.12 -0.59
N PRO A 286 -10.32 -4.47 -1.81
CA PRO A 286 -10.88 -5.78 -2.11
C PRO A 286 -9.95 -6.94 -1.71
N THR A 287 -8.66 -6.82 -2.00
CA THR A 287 -7.66 -7.83 -1.64
C THR A 287 -7.56 -8.01 -0.13
N LEU A 288 -7.57 -6.92 0.63
CA LEU A 288 -7.51 -6.96 2.09
C LEU A 288 -8.73 -7.67 2.69
N LEU A 289 -9.93 -7.40 2.17
CA LEU A 289 -11.15 -8.10 2.60
C LEU A 289 -11.12 -9.58 2.22
N SER A 290 -10.62 -9.89 1.03
CA SER A 290 -10.45 -11.26 0.54
C SER A 290 -9.48 -12.08 1.40
N LEU A 291 -8.37 -11.49 1.84
CA LEU A 291 -7.42 -12.09 2.79
C LEU A 291 -8.06 -12.35 4.16
N ALA A 292 -8.97 -11.48 4.59
CA ALA A 292 -9.75 -11.65 5.82
C ALA A 292 -10.98 -12.57 5.63
N GLY A 293 -11.11 -13.24 4.47
CA GLY A 293 -12.20 -14.18 4.18
C GLY A 293 -13.57 -13.53 3.90
N MET A 294 -13.63 -12.20 3.81
CA MET A 294 -14.85 -11.45 3.48
C MET A 294 -14.92 -11.22 1.96
N LYS A 295 -16.10 -11.50 1.39
CA LYS A 295 -16.38 -11.14 -0.01
C LYS A 295 -16.36 -9.62 -0.16
N PRO A 296 -15.54 -9.06 -1.07
CA PRO A 296 -15.54 -7.62 -1.32
C PRO A 296 -16.95 -7.11 -1.69
N PRO A 297 -17.42 -5.99 -1.08
CA PRO A 297 -18.72 -5.41 -1.41
C PRO A 297 -18.83 -5.01 -2.89
N ALA A 298 -20.03 -5.14 -3.46
CA ALA A 298 -20.27 -4.90 -4.89
C ALA A 298 -20.01 -3.47 -5.38
N HIS A 299 -19.92 -2.47 -4.48
CA HIS A 299 -19.60 -1.09 -4.86
C HIS A 299 -18.09 -0.85 -5.01
N MET A 300 -17.23 -1.73 -4.47
CA MET A 300 -15.80 -1.64 -4.71
C MET A 300 -15.52 -1.99 -6.17
N GLN A 301 -14.78 -1.12 -6.85
CA GLN A 301 -14.52 -1.21 -8.29
C GLN A 301 -13.25 -1.98 -8.62
N GLY A 302 -12.45 -2.31 -7.60
CA GLY A 302 -11.25 -3.13 -7.75
C GLY A 302 -11.52 -4.61 -7.59
N HIS A 303 -10.51 -5.39 -7.93
CA HIS A 303 -10.55 -6.84 -7.98
C HIS A 303 -9.49 -7.42 -7.04
N ALA A 304 -9.92 -8.23 -6.08
CA ALA A 304 -8.98 -8.90 -5.18
C ALA A 304 -7.99 -9.75 -6.00
N PHE A 305 -6.69 -9.57 -5.81
CA PHE A 305 -5.68 -10.35 -6.54
C PHE A 305 -5.10 -11.52 -5.74
N MET A 306 -5.52 -11.67 -4.49
CA MET A 306 -5.21 -12.81 -3.61
C MET A 306 -6.29 -12.98 -2.54
N GLY A 307 -6.17 -14.05 -1.75
CA GLY A 307 -7.14 -14.45 -0.73
C GLY A 307 -8.32 -15.25 -1.29
N LYS A 308 -9.32 -15.49 -0.43
CA LYS A 308 -10.46 -16.40 -0.71
C LYS A 308 -11.31 -16.00 -1.93
N HIS A 309 -11.28 -14.73 -2.30
CA HIS A 309 -12.06 -14.15 -3.37
C HIS A 309 -11.19 -13.60 -4.50
N GLU A 310 -10.00 -14.19 -4.73
CA GLU A 310 -9.14 -13.84 -5.87
C GLU A 310 -9.93 -13.85 -7.17
N ALA A 311 -9.86 -12.74 -7.90
CA ALA A 311 -10.42 -12.55 -9.22
C ALA A 311 -9.37 -12.86 -10.31
N PRO A 312 -9.77 -13.04 -11.57
CA PRO A 312 -8.83 -13.10 -12.69
C PRO A 312 -7.99 -11.82 -12.85
N ALA A 313 -6.80 -11.96 -13.43
CA ALA A 313 -5.95 -10.82 -13.77
C ALA A 313 -6.66 -9.86 -14.75
N GLN A 314 -6.52 -8.56 -14.52
CA GLN A 314 -7.14 -7.53 -15.36
C GLN A 314 -6.26 -7.20 -16.57
N GLU A 315 -6.88 -7.08 -17.75
CA GLU A 315 -6.17 -6.76 -19.00
C GLU A 315 -5.60 -5.33 -18.99
N TYR A 316 -6.33 -4.38 -18.37
CA TYR A 316 -6.00 -2.96 -18.34
C TYR A 316 -5.93 -2.42 -16.91
N GLY A 317 -4.98 -1.50 -16.69
CA GLY A 317 -4.96 -0.64 -15.51
C GLY A 317 -5.45 0.76 -15.87
N TYR A 318 -6.12 1.44 -14.95
CA TYR A 318 -6.70 2.76 -15.20
C TYR A 318 -6.05 3.83 -14.33
N GLY A 319 -5.78 4.98 -14.92
CA GLY A 319 -5.23 6.15 -14.24
C GLY A 319 -6.05 7.40 -14.51
N PHE A 320 -5.94 8.39 -13.62
CA PHE A 320 -6.58 9.68 -13.82
C PHE A 320 -5.77 10.82 -13.20
N ARG A 321 -6.09 12.04 -13.65
CA ARG A 321 -5.74 13.30 -13.02
C ARG A 321 -6.96 14.21 -13.07
N GLY A 322 -7.29 14.79 -11.92
CA GLY A 322 -8.18 15.95 -11.79
C GLY A 322 -7.40 17.20 -11.39
N ARG A 323 -8.09 18.20 -10.82
CA ARG A 323 -7.44 19.35 -10.15
C ARG A 323 -6.38 18.91 -9.14
N MET A 324 -5.17 19.43 -9.31
CA MET A 324 -4.07 19.34 -8.37
C MET A 324 -3.55 20.75 -8.14
N ASP A 325 -3.48 21.15 -6.86
CA ASP A 325 -3.16 22.52 -6.48
C ASP A 325 -4.10 23.54 -7.16
N GLU A 326 -3.59 24.63 -7.72
CA GLU A 326 -4.36 25.69 -8.37
C GLU A 326 -4.81 25.36 -9.81
N ARG A 327 -4.40 24.21 -10.37
CA ARG A 327 -4.66 23.88 -11.78
C ARG A 327 -5.73 22.80 -11.94
N TYR A 328 -6.84 23.19 -12.55
CA TYR A 328 -7.86 22.25 -13.04
C TYR A 328 -7.32 21.48 -14.25
N ASP A 329 -7.60 20.19 -14.27
CA ASP A 329 -7.25 19.30 -15.38
C ASP A 329 -8.24 18.14 -15.42
N MET A 330 -8.37 17.50 -16.59
CA MET A 330 -9.13 16.28 -16.78
C MET A 330 -8.36 15.37 -17.73
N VAL A 331 -7.55 14.50 -17.14
CA VAL A 331 -6.79 13.48 -17.88
C VAL A 331 -7.22 12.09 -17.42
N ARG A 332 -7.35 11.18 -18.38
CA ARG A 332 -7.58 9.75 -18.14
C ARG A 332 -6.50 8.95 -18.84
N SER A 333 -6.09 7.85 -18.24
CA SER A 333 -5.14 6.93 -18.85
C SER A 333 -5.55 5.48 -18.70
N VAL A 334 -5.17 4.68 -19.69
CA VAL A 334 -5.35 3.24 -19.74
C VAL A 334 -3.98 2.62 -20.02
N VAL A 335 -3.55 1.71 -19.15
CA VAL A 335 -2.26 1.03 -19.21
C VAL A 335 -2.51 -0.42 -19.65
N GLY A 336 -2.20 -0.72 -20.91
CA GLY A 336 -2.15 -2.08 -21.47
C GLY A 336 -0.77 -2.72 -21.25
N GLU A 337 -0.47 -3.83 -21.93
CA GLU A 337 0.78 -4.61 -21.71
C GLU A 337 2.01 -3.84 -22.17
N ARG A 338 1.98 -3.39 -23.42
CA ARG A 338 3.05 -2.61 -24.03
C ARG A 338 2.73 -1.12 -24.13
N TYR A 339 1.46 -0.79 -24.30
CA TYR A 339 1.01 0.56 -24.64
C TYR A 339 0.25 1.21 -23.51
N MET A 340 0.33 2.54 -23.47
CA MET A 340 -0.46 3.37 -22.59
C MET A 340 -1.18 4.43 -23.43
N TYR A 341 -2.49 4.50 -23.28
CA TYR A 341 -3.31 5.56 -23.87
C TYR A 341 -3.55 6.65 -22.82
N ILE A 342 -3.42 7.91 -23.22
CA ILE A 342 -3.68 9.06 -22.36
C ILE A 342 -4.53 10.04 -23.15
N ARG A 343 -5.66 10.44 -22.56
CA ARG A 343 -6.54 11.47 -23.11
C ARG A 343 -6.55 12.66 -22.18
N ASN A 344 -6.00 13.78 -22.66
CA ASN A 344 -6.18 15.08 -22.05
C ASN A 344 -7.43 15.74 -22.66
N TYR A 345 -8.45 15.98 -21.84
CA TYR A 345 -9.69 16.63 -22.27
C TYR A 345 -9.64 18.15 -22.18
N MET A 346 -8.59 18.70 -21.56
CA MET A 346 -8.36 20.13 -21.39
C MET A 346 -7.00 20.55 -21.99
N PRO A 347 -6.70 20.23 -23.27
CA PRO A 347 -5.40 20.54 -23.87
C PRO A 347 -5.13 22.04 -24.01
N HIS A 348 -6.16 22.88 -23.91
CA HIS A 348 -6.08 24.34 -23.99
C HIS A 348 -5.68 25.01 -22.67
N LEU A 349 -5.62 24.27 -21.55
CA LEU A 349 -5.19 24.78 -20.24
C LEU A 349 -3.72 24.49 -19.93
N GLY A 350 -3.02 23.80 -20.83
CA GLY A 350 -1.65 23.30 -20.67
C GLY A 350 -0.56 24.29 -21.01
#